data_AF-A0AA96RJB9-F1
#
_entry.id   AF-A0AA96RJB9-F1
#
_cell.length_a   1.000
_cell.length_b   1.000
_cell.length_c   1.000
_cell.angle_alpha   90.00
_cell.angle_beta   90.00
_cell.angle_gamma   90.00
#
_symmetry.space_group_name_H-M   'P 1'
#
loop_
_entity.id
_entity.type
_entity.pdbx_description
1 polymer ?
#
loop_
_entity_poly.entity_id
_entity_poly.type
_entity_poly.pdbx_seq_one_letter_code
_entity_poly.pdbx_strand_id
1 'polypeptide(L)'
;MRPQQEIVIDLLPEEAWWGGVVNDGIRMPFPPGCEMKRDLNGHLAYNQGAPLLLSNKGGYVWSEEPFRFVLMDGQLRITGTAELIRSGRCGDSLREGYLHASQTFFPSSGNAPDRKFFNVPQYNTWM
;
A
#
# COMPACT_ATOMS: atom_id res chain seq x y z
N MET A 1 -6.99 -19.11 -12.95
CA MET A 1 -6.73 -18.13 -11.87
C MET A 1 -5.61 -18.69 -11.01
N ARG A 2 -4.61 -17.88 -10.64
CA ARG A 2 -3.59 -18.30 -9.67
C ARG A 2 -4.27 -18.58 -8.32
N PRO A 3 -3.79 -19.55 -7.52
CA PRO A 3 -4.33 -19.78 -6.19
C PRO A 3 -4.12 -18.53 -5.31
N GLN A 4 -5.17 -18.13 -4.59
CA GLN A 4 -5.07 -17.12 -3.54
C GLN A 4 -4.76 -17.80 -2.21
N GLN A 5 -3.93 -17.17 -1.38
CA GLN A 5 -3.68 -17.59 0.00
C GLN A 5 -3.78 -16.38 0.92
N GLU A 6 -3.93 -16.67 2.21
CA GLU A 6 -3.97 -15.65 3.26
C GLU A 6 -2.64 -15.64 4.03
N ILE A 7 -2.12 -14.44 4.25
CA ILE A 7 -0.98 -14.17 5.13
C ILE A 7 -1.51 -13.34 6.29
N VAL A 8 -1.07 -13.68 7.51
CA VAL A 8 -1.47 -12.97 8.74
C VAL A 8 -0.23 -12.34 9.37
N ILE A 9 -0.35 -11.06 9.73
CA ILE A 9 0.68 -10.29 10.40
C ILE A 9 0.07 -9.75 11.70
N ASP A 10 0.66 -10.11 12.84
CA ASP A 10 0.26 -9.55 14.13
C ASP A 10 0.79 -8.12 14.28
N LEU A 11 -0.07 -7.19 14.72
CA LEU A 11 0.30 -5.79 14.91
C LEU A 11 1.10 -5.61 16.22
N LEU A 12 2.06 -4.70 16.18
CA LEU A 12 2.75 -4.24 17.39
C LEU A 12 1.88 -3.25 18.19
N PRO A 13 2.18 -3.05 19.48
CA PRO A 13 1.57 -1.98 20.27
C PRO A 13 1.75 -0.62 19.60
N GLU A 14 0.67 0.17 19.57
CA GLU A 14 0.63 1.49 18.93
C GLU A 14 0.99 1.48 17.42
N GLU A 15 0.92 0.33 16.75
CA GLU A 15 1.17 0.21 15.33
C GLU A 15 -0.06 0.64 14.51
N ALA A 16 0.16 1.62 13.66
CA ALA A 16 -0.84 2.17 12.77
C ALA A 16 -0.40 2.00 11.32
N TRP A 17 -1.36 1.84 10.41
CA TRP A 17 -1.10 1.49 9.01
C TRP A 17 -1.67 2.51 8.02
N TRP A 18 -1.04 2.61 6.84
CA TRP A 18 -1.44 3.43 5.70
C TRP A 18 -1.47 2.58 4.42
N GLY A 19 -2.21 3.04 3.42
CA GLY A 19 -2.18 2.49 2.07
C GLY A 19 -3.52 1.95 1.58
N GLY A 20 -3.50 1.20 0.47
CA GLY A 20 -4.71 0.79 -0.22
C GLY A 20 -5.23 1.87 -1.18
N VAL A 21 -6.45 2.37 -0.97
CA VAL A 21 -7.10 3.33 -1.89
C VAL A 21 -7.01 4.76 -1.37
N VAL A 22 -6.86 5.73 -2.28
CA VAL A 22 -6.73 7.15 -1.94
C VAL A 22 -7.92 7.67 -1.13
N ASN A 23 -9.13 7.19 -1.44
CA ASN A 23 -10.35 7.63 -0.77
C ASN A 23 -10.41 7.26 0.73
N ASP A 24 -9.63 6.27 1.16
CA ASP A 24 -9.50 5.93 2.58
C ASP A 24 -8.58 6.88 3.36
N GLY A 25 -7.93 7.84 2.69
CA GLY A 25 -6.98 8.76 3.31
C GLY A 25 -7.56 9.55 4.50
N ILE A 26 -8.86 9.87 4.48
CA ILE A 26 -9.54 10.55 5.61
C ILE A 26 -9.62 9.69 6.87
N ARG A 27 -9.44 8.37 6.73
CA ARG A 27 -9.42 7.39 7.83
C ARG A 27 -8.00 7.01 8.24
N MET A 28 -6.98 7.56 7.57
CA MET A 28 -5.58 7.24 7.82
C MET A 28 -4.94 8.18 8.85
N PRO A 29 -3.98 7.68 9.66
CA PRO A 29 -3.60 6.27 9.75
C PRO A 29 -4.75 5.41 10.25
N PHE A 30 -4.77 4.13 9.86
CA PHE A 30 -5.61 3.11 10.47
C PHE A 30 -5.03 2.80 11.85
N PRO A 31 -5.64 3.31 12.95
CA PRO A 31 -5.06 3.16 14.26
C PRO A 31 -5.23 1.74 14.80
N PRO A 32 -4.48 1.36 15.85
CA PRO A 32 -4.73 0.12 16.58
C PRO A 32 -6.20 -0.03 16.97
N GLY A 33 -6.76 -1.22 16.79
CA GLY A 33 -8.15 -1.53 17.14
C GLY A 33 -9.21 -1.01 16.16
N CYS A 34 -8.83 -0.33 15.07
CA CYS A 34 -9.81 0.00 14.03
C CYS A 34 -10.16 -1.22 13.17
N GLU A 35 -11.34 -1.17 12.55
CA GLU A 35 -11.73 -2.11 11.52
C GLU A 35 -11.59 -1.48 10.14
N MET A 36 -10.71 -2.04 9.32
CA MET A 36 -10.57 -1.66 7.92
C MET A 36 -10.55 -2.90 7.03
N LYS A 37 -11.32 -2.86 5.95
CA LYS A 37 -11.37 -3.92 4.94
C LYS A 37 -11.36 -3.28 3.56
N ARG A 38 -10.46 -3.74 2.69
CA ARG A 38 -10.39 -3.25 1.32
C ARG A 38 -10.00 -4.38 0.37
N ASP A 39 -10.68 -4.43 -0.76
CA ASP A 39 -10.31 -5.29 -1.88
C ASP A 39 -9.76 -4.41 -3.00
N LEU A 40 -8.50 -4.63 -3.38
CA LEU A 40 -7.87 -3.88 -4.48
C LEU A 40 -8.15 -4.51 -5.85
N ASN A 41 -8.85 -5.65 -5.91
CA ASN A 41 -9.29 -6.27 -7.16
C ASN A 41 -10.54 -5.54 -7.70
N GLY A 42 -10.31 -4.52 -8.53
CA GLY A 42 -11.32 -3.94 -9.43
C GLY A 42 -12.16 -2.79 -8.88
N HIS A 43 -12.46 -2.71 -7.58
CA HIS A 43 -13.23 -1.60 -6.99
C HIS A 43 -12.38 -0.70 -6.08
N LEU A 44 -11.59 0.18 -6.70
CA LEU A 44 -10.70 1.13 -6.02
C LEU A 44 -11.43 2.37 -5.47
N ALA A 45 -12.69 2.20 -5.04
CA ALA A 45 -13.54 3.27 -4.51
C ALA A 45 -13.59 4.53 -5.41
N TYR A 46 -13.79 4.32 -6.72
CA TYR A 46 -13.83 5.36 -7.76
C TYR A 46 -12.53 6.15 -7.98
N ASN A 47 -11.42 5.77 -7.35
CA ASN A 47 -10.15 6.48 -7.46
C ASN A 47 -8.97 5.50 -7.59
N GLN A 48 -7.73 5.99 -7.45
CA GLN A 48 -6.52 5.18 -7.49
C GLN A 48 -6.32 4.42 -6.18
N GLY A 49 -5.66 3.28 -6.29
CA GLY A 49 -5.15 2.52 -5.15
C GLY A 49 -3.88 1.78 -5.55
N ALA A 50 -3.10 1.41 -4.55
CA ALA A 50 -1.86 0.68 -4.73
C ALA A 50 -1.84 -0.56 -3.82
N PRO A 51 -1.30 -1.70 -4.30
CA PRO A 51 -1.03 -2.88 -3.47
C PRO A 51 0.20 -2.65 -2.58
N LEU A 52 0.16 -1.59 -1.78
CA LEU A 52 1.18 -1.18 -0.83
C LEU A 52 0.51 -0.81 0.49
N LEU A 53 0.98 -1.40 1.58
CA LEU A 53 0.67 -0.99 2.95
C LEU A 53 1.96 -0.68 3.70
N LEU A 54 1.92 0.32 4.58
CA LEU A 54 3.06 0.80 5.37
C LEU A 54 2.64 1.03 6.81
N SER A 55 3.54 0.80 7.77
CA SER A 55 3.30 1.03 9.19
C SER A 55 4.24 2.07 9.80
N ASN A 56 3.81 2.72 10.89
CA ASN A 56 4.62 3.67 11.66
C ASN A 56 5.78 3.03 12.41
N LYS A 57 5.88 1.70 12.39
CA LYS A 57 6.94 0.91 13.00
C LYS A 57 7.83 0.24 11.95
N GLY A 58 7.87 0.76 10.72
CA GLY A 58 8.70 0.24 9.63
C GLY A 58 8.16 -0.99 8.92
N GLY A 59 6.93 -1.42 9.23
CA GLY A 59 6.27 -2.52 8.56
C GLY A 59 5.90 -2.16 7.11
N TYR A 60 5.99 -3.14 6.21
CA TYR A 60 5.54 -2.99 4.82
C TYR A 60 4.87 -4.26 4.29
N VAL A 61 3.92 -4.08 3.37
CA VAL A 61 3.36 -5.14 2.52
C VAL A 61 3.30 -4.61 1.09
N TRP A 62 3.83 -5.35 0.13
CA TRP A 62 3.83 -5.05 -1.29
C TRP A 62 3.39 -6.27 -2.10
N SER A 63 2.82 -6.05 -3.28
CA SER A 63 2.60 -7.09 -4.30
C SER A 63 2.55 -6.46 -5.68
N GLU A 64 3.07 -7.16 -6.70
CA GLU A 64 2.91 -6.78 -8.12
C GLU A 64 1.47 -6.94 -8.61
N GLU A 65 0.65 -7.75 -7.91
CA GLU A 65 -0.77 -7.94 -8.18
C GLU A 65 -1.64 -7.39 -7.03
N PRO A 66 -2.89 -6.97 -7.31
CA PRO A 66 -3.80 -6.53 -6.27
C PRO A 66 -4.08 -7.60 -5.21
N PHE A 67 -4.23 -7.18 -3.96
CA PHE A 67 -4.65 -8.05 -2.86
C PHE A 67 -5.83 -7.43 -2.10
N ARG A 68 -6.50 -8.26 -1.30
CA ARG A 68 -7.43 -7.81 -0.28
C ARG A 68 -6.71 -7.73 1.05
N PHE A 69 -7.06 -6.74 1.88
CA PHE A 69 -6.59 -6.70 3.25
C PHE A 69 -7.73 -6.45 4.24
N VAL A 70 -7.54 -6.98 5.44
CA VAL A 70 -8.39 -6.78 6.61
C VAL A 70 -7.49 -6.44 7.80
N LEU A 71 -7.71 -5.28 8.39
CA LEU A 71 -7.13 -4.88 9.66
C LEU A 71 -8.24 -4.95 10.71
N MET A 72 -8.13 -5.90 11.63
CA MET A 72 -9.14 -6.20 12.65
C MET A 72 -8.48 -7.07 13.74
N ASP A 73 -8.94 -6.94 14.99
CA ASP A 73 -8.50 -7.78 16.13
C ASP A 73 -6.98 -7.82 16.35
N GLY A 74 -6.29 -6.70 16.10
CA GLY A 74 -4.82 -6.63 16.24
C GLY A 74 -4.05 -7.40 15.16
N GLN A 75 -4.70 -7.76 14.06
CA GLN A 75 -4.10 -8.48 12.95
C GLN A 75 -4.31 -7.76 11.62
N LEU A 76 -3.31 -7.82 10.76
CA LEU A 76 -3.40 -7.48 9.35
C LEU A 76 -3.40 -8.78 8.54
N ARG A 77 -4.54 -9.10 7.95
CA ARG A 77 -4.72 -10.26 7.07
C ARG A 77 -4.69 -9.80 5.62
N ILE A 78 -3.84 -10.44 4.81
CA ILE A 78 -3.67 -10.14 3.39
C ILE A 78 -4.09 -11.38 2.59
N THR A 79 -5.05 -11.24 1.70
CA THR A 79 -5.47 -12.32 0.78
C THR A 79 -5.08 -11.95 -0.65
N GLY A 80 -4.23 -12.76 -1.28
CA GLY A 80 -3.78 -12.54 -2.65
C GLY A 80 -2.95 -13.70 -3.18
N THR A 81 -2.28 -13.53 -4.30
CA THR A 81 -1.31 -14.53 -4.78
C THR A 81 -0.05 -14.49 -3.91
N ALA A 82 0.07 -15.46 -3.01
CA ALA A 82 1.08 -15.49 -1.95
C ALA A 82 2.51 -15.28 -2.43
N GLU A 83 2.87 -15.93 -3.55
CA GLU A 83 4.20 -15.86 -4.15
C GLU A 83 4.61 -14.45 -4.59
N LEU A 84 3.64 -13.54 -4.73
CA LEU A 84 3.84 -12.14 -5.12
C LEU A 84 3.82 -11.19 -3.93
N ILE A 85 3.25 -11.60 -2.80
CA ILE A 85 3.22 -10.78 -1.60
C ILE A 85 4.62 -10.75 -0.99
N ARG A 86 5.15 -9.55 -0.78
CA ARG A 86 6.39 -9.27 -0.06
C ARG A 86 6.02 -8.47 1.17
N SER A 87 6.31 -9.01 2.35
CA SER A 87 6.09 -8.30 3.61
C SER A 87 7.31 -8.40 4.49
N GLY A 88 7.42 -7.48 5.43
CA GLY A 88 8.54 -7.44 6.36
C GLY A 88 8.56 -6.15 7.16
N ARG A 89 9.69 -5.90 7.80
CA ARG A 89 9.95 -4.70 8.57
C ARG A 89 11.36 -4.19 8.25
N CYS A 90 11.49 -2.89 8.02
CA CYS A 90 12.78 -2.23 7.84
C CYS A 90 12.77 -0.89 8.60
N GLY A 91 13.71 -0.75 9.54
CA GLY A 91 13.73 0.37 10.48
C GLY A 91 12.56 0.36 11.46
N ASP A 92 12.38 1.50 12.13
CA ASP A 92 11.42 1.66 13.23
C ASP A 92 10.42 2.81 12.97
N SER A 93 10.37 3.30 11.72
CA SER A 93 9.53 4.44 11.32
C SER A 93 8.83 4.22 9.99
N LEU A 94 7.73 4.94 9.77
CA LEU A 94 7.02 4.99 8.47
C LEU A 94 7.97 5.33 7.31
N ARG A 95 8.90 6.27 7.56
CA ARG A 95 9.86 6.74 6.56
C ARG A 95 10.78 5.62 6.11
N GLU A 96 11.33 4.84 7.05
CA GLU A 96 12.27 3.76 6.73
C GLU A 96 11.57 2.62 6.00
N GLY A 97 10.39 2.21 6.48
CA GLY A 97 9.57 1.21 5.78
C GLY A 97 9.23 1.64 4.35
N TYR A 98 8.84 2.90 4.15
CA TYR A 98 8.57 3.46 2.82
C TYR A 98 9.82 3.47 1.92
N LEU A 99 10.95 3.97 2.42
CA LEU A 99 12.18 4.06 1.61
C LEU A 99 12.67 2.68 1.19
N HIS A 100 12.60 1.69 2.09
CA HIS A 100 12.91 0.31 1.77
C HIS A 100 11.99 -0.24 0.68
N ALA A 101 10.67 -0.10 0.84
CA ALA A 101 9.69 -0.56 -0.15
C ALA A 101 9.91 0.12 -1.51
N SER A 102 10.13 1.44 -1.51
CA SER A 102 10.35 2.22 -2.73
C SER A 102 11.63 1.83 -3.46
N GLN A 103 12.74 1.65 -2.75
CA GLN A 103 14.01 1.26 -3.35
C GLN A 103 14.00 -0.17 -3.87
N THR A 104 13.24 -1.06 -3.21
CA THR A 104 13.23 -2.49 -3.52
C THR A 104 12.24 -2.85 -4.61
N PHE A 105 11.03 -2.29 -4.57
CA PHE A 105 9.91 -2.79 -5.38
C PHE A 105 9.51 -1.86 -6.52
N PHE A 106 9.63 -0.55 -6.33
CA PHE A 106 9.25 0.45 -7.33
C PHE A 106 10.28 1.60 -7.39
N PRO A 107 11.55 1.29 -7.69
CA PRO A 107 12.60 2.29 -7.72
C PRO A 107 12.30 3.34 -8.79
N SER A 108 12.55 4.61 -8.47
CA SER A 108 12.47 5.67 -9.47
C SER A 108 13.45 5.40 -10.59
N SER A 109 13.08 5.71 -11.84
CA SER A 109 14.00 5.59 -12.98
C SER A 109 15.18 6.57 -12.92
N GLY A 110 15.17 7.54 -12.00
CA GLY A 110 16.18 8.59 -11.89
C GLY A 110 16.11 9.65 -13.00
N ASN A 111 15.26 9.44 -14.01
CA ASN A 111 15.08 10.35 -15.12
C ASN A 111 14.02 11.40 -14.78
N ALA A 112 14.24 12.63 -15.24
CA ALA A 112 13.20 13.66 -15.17
C ALA A 112 12.01 13.28 -16.06
N PRO A 113 10.78 13.68 -15.71
CA PRO A 113 9.65 13.61 -16.64
C PRO A 113 9.97 14.32 -17.96
N ASP A 114 9.30 13.92 -19.04
CA ASP A 114 9.48 14.55 -20.36
C ASP A 114 9.36 16.09 -20.23
N ARG A 115 10.29 16.84 -20.84
CA ARG A 115 10.31 18.31 -20.78
C ARG A 115 8.99 18.95 -21.23
N LYS A 116 8.19 18.26 -22.04
CA LYS A 116 6.84 18.70 -22.44
C LYS A 116 5.93 18.95 -21.23
N PHE A 117 6.06 18.20 -20.13
CA PHE A 117 5.30 18.45 -18.90
C PHE A 117 5.55 19.85 -18.29
N PHE A 118 6.65 20.52 -18.67
CA PHE A 118 7.03 21.84 -18.14
C PHE A 118 6.92 22.98 -19.16
N ASN A 119 7.01 22.66 -20.46
CA ASN A 119 7.18 23.67 -21.50
C ASN A 119 5.98 23.82 -22.45
N VAL A 120 4.94 22.98 -22.32
CA VAL A 120 3.70 23.13 -23.10
C VAL A 120 2.47 22.99 -22.20
N PRO A 121 1.31 23.61 -22.56
CA PRO A 121 0.07 23.42 -21.84
C PRO A 121 -0.28 21.94 -21.69
N GLN A 122 -0.64 21.53 -20.47
CA GLN A 122 -1.14 20.19 -20.18
C GLN A 122 -2.67 20.23 -20.14
N TYR A 123 -3.33 19.48 -21.02
CA TYR A 123 -4.78 19.33 -20.98
C TYR A 123 -5.11 18.01 -20.29
N ASN A 124 -5.59 18.10 -19.05
CA ASN A 124 -6.10 16.93 -18.34
C ASN A 124 -7.53 16.67 -18.78
N THR A 125 -7.79 15.50 -19.36
CA THR A 125 -9.14 15.07 -19.78
C THR A 125 -9.88 14.30 -18.68
N TRP A 126 -9.29 14.15 -17.49
CA TRP A 126 -9.94 13.53 -16.34
C TRP A 126 -10.82 14.57 -15.62
N MET A 127 -12.15 14.41 -15.76
CA MET A 127 -13.18 14.92 -14.87
C MET A 127 -14.11 13.76 -14.50
#